data_AF-A0A3M2GXG3-F1
#
_entry.id   AF-A0A3M2GXG3-F1
#
_cell.length_a   1.000
_cell.length_b   1.000
_cell.length_c   1.000
_cell.angle_alpha   90.00
_cell.angle_beta   90.00
_cell.angle_gamma   90.00
#
_symmetry.space_group_name_H-M   'P 1'
#
loop_
_entity.id
_entity.type
_entity.pdbx_description
1 polymer ?
#
loop_
_entity_poly.entity_id
_entity_poly.type
_entity_poly.pdbx_seq_one_letter_code
_entity_poly.pdbx_strand_id
1 'polypeptide(L)'
;MEIKIKNIDGFGLGSAQKVKQEGGNFVQELGKFLQWVNQEQKRSESLREAVLKGADVPMHEMVIEFEKARVALNLLIQVRNKLLEAFQELNRMQV
;
A
#
# COMPACT_ATOMS: atom_id res chain seq x y z
N MET A 1 -3.16 -60.40 -25.43
CA MET A 1 -4.13 -59.73 -24.56
C MET A 1 -3.59 -59.78 -23.14
N GLU A 2 -2.99 -58.69 -22.65
CA GLU A 2 -2.57 -58.58 -21.26
C GLU A 2 -3.54 -57.64 -20.54
N ILE A 3 -4.21 -58.14 -19.50
CA ILE A 3 -5.07 -57.34 -18.62
C ILE A 3 -4.17 -56.83 -17.49
N LYS A 4 -3.84 -55.53 -17.51
CA LYS A 4 -3.22 -54.85 -16.37
C LYS A 4 -4.33 -54.35 -15.44
N ILE A 5 -4.30 -54.87 -14.22
CA ILE A 5 -5.15 -54.48 -13.09
C ILE A 5 -4.85 -53.02 -12.75
N LYS A 6 -5.87 -52.15 -12.83
CA LYS A 6 -5.80 -50.76 -12.34
C LYS A 6 -6.11 -50.78 -10.85
N ASN A 7 -5.13 -50.36 -10.05
CA ASN A 7 -5.29 -50.03 -8.64
C ASN A 7 -6.41 -49.01 -8.43
N ILE A 8 -7.15 -49.24 -7.36
CA ILE A 8 -8.25 -48.46 -6.84
C ILE A 8 -7.65 -47.60 -5.73
N ASP A 9 -7.48 -46.31 -5.97
CA ASP A 9 -7.25 -45.28 -4.95
C ASP A 9 -7.94 -44.03 -5.53
N GLY A 10 -9.20 -43.74 -5.19
CA GLY A 10 -9.61 -43.49 -3.83
C GLY A 10 -9.07 -42.11 -3.42
N PHE A 11 -9.93 -41.09 -3.53
CA PHE A 11 -9.71 -39.73 -3.00
C PHE A 11 -8.59 -38.90 -3.64
N GLY A 12 -8.83 -38.48 -4.88
CA GLY A 12 -8.23 -37.25 -5.40
C GLY A 12 -8.76 -36.05 -4.62
N LEU A 13 -8.00 -35.63 -3.61
CA LEU A 13 -8.07 -34.31 -2.97
C LEU A 13 -8.18 -33.25 -4.08
N GLY A 14 -9.41 -32.73 -4.26
CA GLY A 14 -9.69 -31.63 -5.14
C GLY A 14 -8.73 -30.49 -4.83
N SER A 15 -7.90 -30.17 -5.81
CA SER A 15 -7.09 -28.96 -5.95
C SER A 15 -6.98 -28.15 -4.66
N ALA A 16 -5.90 -28.38 -3.91
CA ALA A 16 -5.37 -27.37 -3.01
C ALA A 16 -5.09 -26.12 -3.85
N GLN A 17 -6.10 -25.26 -3.95
CA GLN A 17 -6.00 -23.94 -4.52
C GLN A 17 -4.94 -23.24 -3.67
N LYS A 18 -3.73 -23.09 -4.23
CA LYS A 18 -2.67 -22.31 -3.63
C LYS A 18 -3.25 -20.94 -3.33
N VAL A 19 -3.56 -20.68 -2.06
CA VAL A 19 -3.83 -19.34 -1.55
C VAL A 19 -2.55 -18.56 -1.85
N LYS A 20 -2.64 -17.70 -2.86
CA LYS A 20 -1.55 -16.85 -3.29
C LYS A 20 -1.22 -15.97 -2.08
N GLN A 21 -0.06 -16.16 -1.46
CA GLN A 21 0.39 -15.34 -0.33
C GLN A 21 0.34 -13.86 -0.74
N GLU A 22 -0.63 -13.12 -0.22
CA GLU A 22 -0.86 -11.69 -0.45
C GLU A 22 0.17 -10.78 0.25
N GLY A 23 1.19 -11.34 0.90
CA GLY A 23 2.21 -10.59 1.65
C GLY A 23 3.04 -9.63 0.79
N GLY A 24 3.13 -9.87 -0.53
CA GLY A 24 3.80 -8.95 -1.46
C GLY A 24 2.97 -7.73 -1.87
N ASN A 25 1.64 -7.79 -1.74
CA ASN A 25 0.74 -6.77 -2.29
C ASN A 25 0.72 -5.50 -1.42
N PHE A 26 0.64 -5.66 -0.10
CA PHE A 26 0.58 -4.51 0.82
C PHE A 26 1.81 -3.62 0.76
N VAL A 27 3.02 -4.18 0.72
CA VAL A 27 4.27 -3.39 0.65
C VAL A 27 4.35 -2.62 -0.68
N GLN A 28 3.88 -3.22 -1.77
CA GLN A 28 3.82 -2.56 -3.07
C GLN A 28 2.82 -1.41 -3.07
N GLU A 29 1.62 -1.62 -2.52
CA GLU A 29 0.61 -0.56 -2.37
C GLU A 29 1.07 0.56 -1.43
N LEU A 30 1.74 0.23 -0.32
CA LEU A 30 2.35 1.22 0.57
C LEU A 30 3.45 2.01 -0.15
N GLY A 31 4.27 1.36 -0.97
CA GLY A 31 5.28 2.01 -1.81
C GLY A 31 4.66 2.97 -2.83
N LYS A 32 3.57 2.57 -3.49
CA LYS A 32 2.80 3.45 -4.39
C LYS A 32 2.20 4.64 -3.64
N PHE A 33 1.62 4.39 -2.46
CA PHE A 33 1.05 5.44 -1.62
C PHE A 33 2.12 6.45 -1.20
N LEU A 34 3.30 5.99 -0.76
CA LEU A 34 4.46 6.82 -0.45
C LEU A 34 4.87 7.72 -1.62
N GLN A 35 4.97 7.15 -2.82
CA GLN A 35 5.29 7.92 -4.03
C GLN A 35 4.22 8.96 -4.35
N TRP A 36 2.94 8.61 -4.16
CA TRP A 36 1.82 9.51 -4.36
C TRP A 36 1.82 10.68 -3.37
N VAL A 37 2.05 10.44 -2.06
CA VAL A 37 2.18 11.51 -1.06
C VAL A 37 3.31 12.48 -1.42
N ASN A 38 4.46 11.96 -1.87
CA ASN A 38 5.58 12.78 -2.31
C ASN A 38 5.26 13.63 -3.54
N GLN A 39 4.49 13.08 -4.50
CA GLN A 39 4.02 13.85 -5.65
C GLN A 39 3.04 14.96 -5.24
N GLU A 40 2.12 14.66 -4.32
CA GLU A 40 1.15 15.61 -3.81
C GLU A 40 1.83 16.76 -3.06
N GLN A 41 2.85 16.48 -2.25
CA GLN A 41 3.68 17.50 -1.60
C GLN A 41 4.37 18.42 -2.61
N LYS A 42 5.01 17.85 -3.65
CA LYS A 42 5.68 18.64 -4.69
C LYS A 42 4.69 19.49 -5.49
N ARG A 43 3.49 18.97 -5.77
CA ARG A 43 2.44 19.74 -6.45
C ARG A 43 2.00 20.92 -5.57
N SER A 44 1.77 20.69 -4.29
CA SER A 44 1.42 21.71 -3.32
C SER A 44 2.48 22.83 -3.25
N GLU A 45 3.77 22.47 -3.25
CA GLU A 45 4.88 23.42 -3.32
C GLU A 45 4.89 24.21 -4.64
N SER A 46 4.69 23.55 -5.78
CA SER A 46 4.63 24.19 -7.09
C SER A 46 3.47 25.16 -7.21
N LEU A 47 2.29 24.81 -6.69
CA LEU A 47 1.11 25.67 -6.68
C LEU A 47 1.34 26.90 -5.81
N ARG A 48 1.96 26.72 -4.64
CA ARG A 48 2.37 27.82 -3.77
C ARG A 48 3.29 28.79 -4.50
N GLU A 49 4.30 28.28 -5.21
CA GLU A 49 5.20 29.13 -5.99
C GLU A 49 4.49 29.85 -7.13
N ALA A 50 3.57 29.18 -7.83
CA ALA A 50 2.80 29.78 -8.91
C ALA A 50 1.92 30.93 -8.40
N VAL A 51 1.23 30.73 -7.27
CA VAL A 51 0.43 31.76 -6.59
C VAL A 51 1.31 32.93 -6.15
N LEU A 52 2.48 32.67 -5.56
CA LEU A 52 3.43 33.73 -5.17
C LEU A 52 4.01 34.50 -6.35
N LYS A 53 4.13 33.87 -7.52
CA LYS A 53 4.58 34.48 -8.79
C LYS A 53 3.46 35.27 -9.49
N GLY A 54 2.27 35.34 -8.91
CA GLY A 54 1.13 36.06 -9.48
C GLY A 54 0.44 35.34 -10.63
N ALA A 55 0.62 34.02 -10.74
CA ALA A 55 -0.17 33.22 -11.68
C ALA A 55 -1.64 33.22 -11.24
N ASP A 56 -2.56 33.26 -12.21
CA ASP A 56 -4.01 33.21 -12.00
C ASP A 56 -4.45 31.78 -11.62
N VAL A 57 -3.88 31.27 -10.53
CA VAL A 57 -4.27 30.00 -9.92
C VAL A 57 -5.38 30.33 -8.92
N PRO A 58 -6.57 29.74 -9.05
CA PRO A 58 -7.64 29.98 -8.10
C PRO A 58 -7.19 29.57 -6.70
N MET A 59 -7.17 30.52 -5.75
CA MET A 59 -6.71 30.28 -4.37
C MET A 59 -7.40 29.07 -3.71
N HIS A 60 -8.67 28.80 -4.05
CA HIS A 60 -9.41 27.66 -3.53
C HIS A 60 -8.83 26.31 -3.96
N GLU A 61 -8.31 26.19 -5.19
CA GLU A 61 -7.67 24.96 -5.67
C GLU A 61 -6.36 24.69 -4.94
N MET A 62 -5.57 25.75 -4.66
CA MET A 62 -4.38 25.64 -3.83
C MET A 62 -4.73 25.08 -2.46
N VAL A 63 -5.69 25.69 -1.75
CA VAL A 63 -6.07 25.25 -0.40
C VAL A 63 -6.54 23.79 -0.39
N ILE A 64 -7.27 23.34 -1.42
CA ILE A 64 -7.71 21.95 -1.55
C ILE A 64 -6.52 21.00 -1.71
N GLU A 65 -5.59 21.28 -2.62
CA GLU A 65 -4.42 20.43 -2.84
C GLU A 65 -3.51 20.40 -1.60
N PHE A 66 -3.41 21.52 -0.86
CA PHE A 66 -2.70 21.58 0.42
C PHE A 66 -3.34 20.68 1.49
N GLU A 67 -4.67 20.75 1.67
CA GLU A 67 -5.35 19.91 2.64
C GLU A 67 -5.26 18.42 2.26
N LYS A 68 -5.33 18.11 0.97
CA LYS A 68 -5.16 16.74 0.46
C LYS A 68 -3.75 16.20 0.76
N ALA A 69 -2.71 16.97 0.48
CA ALA A 69 -1.32 16.60 0.83
C ALA A 69 -1.16 16.37 2.34
N ARG A 70 -1.76 17.24 3.16
CA ARG A 70 -1.70 17.18 4.62
C ARG A 70 -2.38 15.93 5.18
N VAL A 71 -3.60 15.63 4.74
CA VAL A 71 -4.33 14.42 5.17
C VAL A 71 -3.59 13.16 4.76
N ALA A 72 -3.06 13.12 3.53
CA ALA A 72 -2.27 12.00 3.03
C ALA A 72 -1.00 11.75 3.87
N LEU A 73 -0.27 12.81 4.22
CA LEU A 73 0.90 12.73 5.07
C LEU A 73 0.56 12.24 6.49
N ASN A 74 -0.52 12.73 7.07
CA ASN A 74 -0.97 12.29 8.40
C ASN A 74 -1.28 10.79 8.41
N LEU A 75 -1.94 10.29 7.36
CA LEU A 75 -2.20 8.86 7.22
C LEU A 75 -0.89 8.06 7.12
N LEU A 76 0.08 8.54 6.35
CA LEU A 76 1.38 7.90 6.23
C LEU A 76 2.10 7.77 7.57
N ILE A 77 2.09 8.83 8.39
CA ILE A 77 2.71 8.83 9.72
C ILE A 77 2.03 7.78 10.61
N GLN A 78 0.71 7.67 10.56
CA GLN A 78 -0.01 6.64 11.33
C GLN A 78 0.39 5.24 10.89
N VAL A 79 0.46 4.97 9.59
CA VAL A 79 0.90 3.67 9.06
C VAL A 79 2.34 3.36 9.51
N ARG A 80 3.26 4.33 9.41
CA ARG A 80 4.63 4.20 9.92
C ARG A 80 4.65 3.80 11.39
N ASN A 81 3.85 4.47 12.22
CA ASN A 81 3.79 4.19 13.65
C ASN A 81 3.26 2.77 13.90
N LYS A 82 2.24 2.31 13.17
CA LYS A 82 1.71 0.95 13.32
C LYS A 82 2.68 -0.13 12.88
N LEU A 83 3.48 0.11 11.85
CA LEU A 83 4.55 -0.80 11.46
C LEU A 83 5.64 -0.89 12.54
N LEU A 84 6.00 0.24 13.16
CA LEU A 84 6.95 0.27 14.26
C LEU A 84 6.41 -0.48 15.50
N GLU A 85 5.15 -0.23 15.87
CA GLU A 85 4.47 -0.92 16.96
C GLU A 85 4.41 -2.43 16.72
N ALA A 86 4.01 -2.86 15.51
CA ALA A 86 3.98 -4.27 15.13
C ALA A 86 5.36 -4.93 15.22
N PHE A 87 6.42 -4.24 14.79
CA PHE A 87 7.79 -4.73 14.93
C PHE A 87 8.20 -4.85 16.41
N GLN A 88 7.87 -3.86 17.24
CA GLN A 88 8.15 -3.92 18.68
C GLN A 88 7.39 -5.06 19.38
N GLU A 89 6.14 -5.31 18.99
CA GLU A 89 5.33 -6.40 19.53
C GLU A 89 5.89 -7.78 19.18
N LEU A 90 6.33 -7.98 17.94
CA LEU A 90 7.01 -9.22 17.53
C LEU A 90 8.26 -9.50 18.37
N ASN A 91 9.03 -8.46 18.72
CA ASN A 91 10.22 -8.60 19.57
C ASN A 91 9.87 -8.92 21.03
N ARG A 92 8.77 -8.36 21.56
CA ARG A 92 8.31 -8.65 22.93
C ARG A 92 7.81 -10.09 23.11
N MET A 93 7.29 -10.72 22.05
CA MET A 93 6.84 -12.11 22.10
C MET A 93 7.98 -13.14 22.04
N GLN A 94 9.18 -12.75 21.59
CA GLN A 94 10.31 -13.67 21.40
C GLN A 94 11.28 -13.73 22.60
N VAL A 95 11.08 -12.90 23.63
CA VAL A 95 11.83 -12.96 24.89
C VAL A 95 11.12 -13.79 25.95
#